data_AF-A0A7X6ZIZ3-F1
#
_entry.id   AF-A0A7X6ZIZ3-F1
#
_cell.length_a   1.000
_cell.length_b   1.000
_cell.length_c   1.000
_cell.angle_alpha   90.00
_cell.angle_beta   90.00
_cell.angle_gamma   90.00
#
_symmetry.space_group_name_H-M   'P 1'
#
loop_
_entity.id
_entity.type
_entity.pdbx_description
1 polymer ?
#
loop_
_entity_poly.entity_id
_entity_poly.type
_entity_poly.pdbx_seq_one_letter_code
_entity_poly.pdbx_strand_id
1 'polypeptide(L)' 'FARVFASQSDLISAWDVQGRIRIKDELLAHAQLVDQVQLVGAWDHFELWNPRLWQAAAALDATTMEDAIRYIGF' A
#
# COMPACT_ATOMS: atom_id res chain seq x y z
N PHE A 1 -10.98 -12.60 -8.89
CA PHE A 1 -10.24 -11.67 -8.01
C PHE A 1 -8.94 -12.30 -7.51
N ALA A 2 -8.98 -13.35 -6.69
CA ALA A 2 -7.78 -13.97 -6.10
C ALA A 2 -6.67 -14.35 -7.11
N ARG A 3 -7.02 -14.86 -8.29
CA ARG A 3 -6.04 -15.19 -9.34
C ARG A 3 -5.24 -13.98 -9.83
N VAL A 4 -5.91 -12.85 -10.03
CA VAL A 4 -5.29 -11.62 -10.53
C VAL A 4 -4.37 -11.04 -9.46
N PHE A 5 -4.86 -10.99 -8.22
CA PHE A 5 -4.08 -10.54 -7.07
C PHE A 5 -2.83 -11.39 -6.86
N ALA A 6 -2.98 -12.73 -6.86
CA ALA A 6 -1.84 -13.63 -6.71
C ALA A 6 -0.85 -13.54 -7.88
N SER A 7 -1.32 -13.32 -9.11
CA SER A 7 -0.44 -13.18 -10.28
C SER A 7 0.40 -11.90 -10.28
N GLN A 8 -0.06 -10.87 -9.56
CA GLN A 8 0.66 -9.62 -9.34
C GLN A 8 1.33 -9.56 -7.96
N SER A 9 1.35 -10.67 -7.22
CA SER A 9 2.03 -10.76 -5.93
C SER A 9 3.41 -11.38 -6.12
N ASP A 10 4.39 -10.88 -5.38
CA ASP A 10 5.72 -11.47 -5.35
C ASP A 10 6.12 -11.86 -3.94
N LEU A 11 6.68 -13.06 -3.80
CA LEU A 11 7.23 -13.50 -2.52
C LEU A 11 8.66 -12.97 -2.39
N ILE A 12 8.82 -11.96 -1.54
CA ILE A 12 10.14 -11.42 -1.22
C ILE A 12 10.83 -12.41 -0.28
N SER A 13 11.75 -13.18 -0.84
CA SER A 13 12.37 -14.35 -0.18
C SER A 13 13.53 -13.99 0.74
N ALA A 14 14.11 -12.78 0.60
CA ALA A 14 15.19 -12.33 1.46
C ALA A 14 15.19 -10.81 1.61
N TRP A 15 15.38 -10.34 2.85
CA TRP A 15 15.80 -8.98 3.13
C TRP A 15 17.32 -8.93 3.07
N ASP A 16 17.88 -7.79 2.69
CA ASP A 16 19.32 -7.63 2.81
C ASP A 16 19.74 -7.41 4.27
N VAL A 17 21.05 -7.47 4.53
CA VAL A 17 21.63 -7.30 5.88
C VAL A 17 21.32 -5.91 6.49
N GLN A 18 20.91 -4.95 5.66
CA GLN A 18 20.54 -3.60 6.08
C GLN A 18 19.02 -3.43 6.28
N GLY A 19 18.24 -4.51 6.14
CA GLY A 19 16.79 -4.47 6.25
C GLY A 19 16.09 -3.84 5.06
N ARG A 20 16.76 -3.68 3.91
CA ARG A 20 16.14 -3.16 2.69
C ARG A 20 15.43 -4.29 1.94
N ILE A 21 14.35 -3.90 1.29
CA ILE A 21 13.47 -4.78 0.52
C ILE A 21 13.59 -4.38 -0.95
N ARG A 22 13.87 -5.34 -1.83
CA ARG A 22 13.84 -5.10 -3.28
C ARG A 22 12.44 -5.36 -3.80
N ILE A 23 11.84 -4.35 -4.42
CA ILE A 23 10.52 -4.42 -5.05
C ILE A 23 10.73 -4.55 -6.57
N LYS A 24 9.90 -5.37 -7.24
CA LYS A 24 9.92 -5.50 -8.70
C LYS A 24 9.52 -4.19 -9.37
N ASP A 25 10.17 -3.88 -10.49
CA ASP A 25 9.93 -2.63 -11.24
C ASP A 25 8.47 -2.49 -11.70
N GLU A 26 7.81 -3.62 -12.03
CA GLU A 26 6.40 -3.65 -12.38
C GLU A 26 5.48 -3.16 -11.25
N LEU A 27 5.81 -3.51 -9.99
CA LEU A 27 5.06 -3.10 -8.81
C LEU A 27 5.34 -1.63 -8.46
N LEU A 28 6.59 -1.19 -8.61
CA LEU A 28 6.95 0.22 -8.45
C LEU A 28 6.23 1.08 -9.49
N ALA A 29 6.18 0.64 -10.75
CA ALA A 29 5.47 1.34 -11.83
C ALA A 29 3.95 1.37 -11.58
N HIS A 30 3.37 0.26 -11.11
CA HIS A 30 1.96 0.20 -10.75
C HIS A 30 1.60 1.20 -9.66
N ALA A 31 2.39 1.24 -8.58
CA ALA A 31 2.20 2.17 -7.46
C ALA A 31 2.72 3.60 -7.75
N GLN A 32 3.31 3.82 -8.93
CA GLN A 32 3.96 5.07 -9.35
C GLN A 32 5.02 5.56 -8.34
N LEU A 33 5.77 4.63 -7.73
CA LEU A 33 6.84 4.93 -6.80
C LEU A 33 8.12 5.23 -7.57
N VAL A 34 8.70 6.42 -7.36
CA VAL A 34 9.88 6.89 -8.10
C VAL A 34 11.04 7.19 -7.16
N ASP A 35 10.93 8.25 -6.37
CA ASP A 35 11.98 8.76 -5.48
C ASP A 35 11.53 8.79 -4.01
N GLN A 36 10.26 9.09 -3.77
CA GLN A 36 9.67 9.17 -2.44
C GLN A 36 8.57 8.14 -2.25
N VAL A 37 8.54 7.57 -1.06
CA VAL A 37 7.54 6.60 -0.63
C VAL A 37 7.04 6.97 0.76
N GLN A 38 5.73 6.90 0.94
CA GLN A 38 5.08 7.00 2.24
C GLN A 38 4.76 5.59 2.71
N LEU A 39 5.32 5.18 3.84
CA LEU A 39 4.94 3.94 4.50
C LEU A 39 3.77 4.22 5.44
N VAL A 40 2.69 3.45 5.29
CA VAL A 40 1.48 3.54 6.11
C VAL A 40 1.24 2.19 6.77
N GLY A 41 1.00 2.18 8.08
CA GLY A 41 0.66 0.97 8.81
C GLY A 41 -0.84 0.68 8.67
N ALA A 42 -1.19 -0.50 8.18
CA ALA A 42 -2.55 -0.99 8.03
C ALA A 42 -2.74 -2.23 8.91
N TRP A 43 -2.58 -2.05 10.23
CA TRP A 43 -2.75 -3.06 11.29
C TRP A 43 -2.02 -4.40 11.11
N ASP A 44 -2.45 -5.25 10.18
CA ASP A 44 -1.87 -6.56 9.86
C ASP A 44 -0.81 -6.52 8.74
N HIS A 45 -0.68 -5.39 8.04
CA HIS A 45 0.34 -5.17 7.03
C HIS A 45 0.78 -3.70 6.98
N PHE A 46 1.74 -3.40 6.11
CA PHE A 46 2.11 -2.04 5.75
C PHE A 46 1.91 -1.83 4.26
N GLU A 47 1.56 -0.60 3.91
CA GLU A 47 1.35 -0.18 2.54
C GLU A 47 2.40 0.85 2.14
N LEU A 48 2.80 0.80 0.87
CA LEU A 48 3.75 1.72 0.28
C LEU A 48 3.01 2.60 -0.72
N TRP A 49 2.95 3.88 -0.43
CA TRP A 49 2.19 4.84 -1.23
C TRP A 49 3.10 5.88 -1.87
N ASN A 50 2.73 6.31 -3.07
CA ASN A 50 3.24 7.56 -3.59
C ASN A 50 2.67 8.71 -2.74
N PRO A 51 3.50 9.58 -2.14
CA PRO A 51 3.03 10.66 -1.27
C PRO A 51 1.99 11.58 -1.91
N ARG A 52 2.08 11.81 -3.23
CA ARG A 52 1.13 12.64 -3.97
C ARG A 52 -0.23 11.95 -4.12
N LEU A 53 -0.23 10.64 -4.34
CA LEU A 53 -1.45 9.85 -4.46
C LEU A 53 -2.10 9.66 -3.08
N TRP A 54 -1.30 9.47 -2.04
CA TRP A 54 -1.79 9.36 -0.66
C TRP A 54 -2.53 10.62 -0.22
N GLN A 55 -2.01 11.81 -0.51
CA GLN A 55 -2.70 13.07 -0.17
C GLN A 55 -4.09 13.18 -0.82
N ALA A 56 -4.22 12.72 -2.05
CA ALA A 56 -5.51 12.70 -2.74
C ALA A 56 -6.46 11.64 -2.16
N ALA A 57 -5.96 10.45 -1.82
CA ALA A 57 -6.74 9.38 -1.21
C ALA A 57 -7.20 9.72 0.22
N ALA A 58 -6.29 10.25 1.06
CA ALA A 58 -6.61 10.67 2.42
C ALA A 58 -7.69 11.76 2.47
N ALA A 59 -7.76 12.63 1.46
CA ALA A 59 -8.82 13.62 1.34
C ALA A 59 -10.20 13.01 1.04
N LEU A 60 -10.25 11.85 0.35
CA LEU A 60 -11.47 11.09 0.09
C LEU A 60 -11.88 10.23 1.31
N ASP A 61 -10.90 9.71 2.05
CA ASP A 61 -11.15 8.84 3.20
C ASP A 61 -11.79 9.57 4.38
N ALA A 62 -11.52 10.87 4.59
CA ALA A 62 -12.14 11.59 5.71
C ALA A 62 -13.69 11.59 5.68
N THR A 63 -14.28 11.70 4.49
CA THR A 63 -15.74 11.63 4.29
C THR A 63 -16.25 10.18 4.35
N THR A 64 -15.43 9.23 3.93
CA THR A 64 -15.79 7.80 3.87
C THR A 64 -15.59 7.09 5.21
N MET A 65 -14.71 7.61 6.08
CA MET A 65 -14.39 7.08 7.40
C MET A 65 -15.61 7.16 8.32
N GLU A 66 -16.40 8.24 8.29
CA GLU A 66 -17.63 8.36 9.08
C GLU A 66 -18.65 7.27 8.70
N ASP A 67 -18.79 6.97 7.41
CA ASP A 67 -19.66 5.90 6.92
C ASP A 67 -19.08 4.51 7.23
N ALA A 68 -17.75 4.31 7.06
CA ALA A 68 -17.09 3.06 7.39
C ALA A 68 -17.19 2.72 8.88
N ILE A 69 -17.00 3.70 9.77
CA ILE A 69 -17.19 3.56 11.22
C ILE A 69 -18.64 3.17 11.54
N ARG A 70 -19.62 3.71 10.79
CA ARG A 70 -21.03 3.35 10.94
C ARG A 70 -21.33 1.90 10.54
N TYR A 71 -20.57 1.35 9.58
CA TYR A 71 -20.68 -0.05 9.16
C TYR A 71 -19.92 -1.05 10.06
N ILE A 72 -18.85 -0.60 10.74
CA ILE A 72 -18.05 -1.43 11.66
C ILE A 72 -18.57 -1.31 13.10
N GLY A 73 -19.86 -0.98 13.28
CA GLY A 73 -20.49 -0.68 14.57
C GLY A 73 -20.03 -1.58 15.72
N PHE A 74 -19.42 -0.93 16.72
CA PHE A 74 -19.43 -1.36 18.11
C PHE A 74 -20.65 -0.76 18.80
#